data_AF-A0AAV3SSC8-F1
#
_entry.id   AF-A0AAV3SSC8-F1
#
_cell.length_a   1.000
_cell.length_b   1.000
_cell.length_c   1.000
_cell.angle_alpha   90.00
_cell.angle_beta   90.00
_cell.angle_gamma   90.00
#
_symmetry.space_group_name_H-M   'P 1'
#
loop_
_entity.id
_entity.type
_entity.pdbx_description
1 polymer ?
#
loop_
_entity_poly.entity_id
_entity_poly.type
_entity_poly.pdbx_seq_one_letter_code
_entity_poly.pdbx_strand_id
1 'polypeptide(L)' 'MKLNGRMEGESHAPPSPLMTDSPPALGHCPSCEQEISAAWKLIEYEQADGNTGIFAECPSCEKVVKPE' A
#
# COMPACT_ATOMS: atom_id res chain seq x y z
N MET A 1 -21.84 -29.80 -41.32
CA MET A 1 -20.53 -30.47 -41.14
C MET A 1 -19.44 -29.40 -40.98
N LYS A 2 -18.56 -29.58 -39.99
CA LYS A 2 -17.50 -28.66 -39.52
C LYS A 2 -16.38 -28.48 -40.54
N LEU A 3 -15.86 -27.26 -40.72
CA LEU A 3 -14.45 -26.90 -40.96
C LEU A 3 -14.31 -25.37 -40.74
N ASN A 4 -13.36 -24.73 -40.07
CA ASN A 4 -12.40 -25.01 -38.99
C ASN A 4 -12.02 -23.62 -38.46
N GLY A 5 -12.09 -23.41 -37.13
CA GLY A 5 -11.64 -22.17 -36.51
C GLY A 5 -10.14 -21.99 -36.65
N ARG A 6 -9.71 -20.82 -37.13
CA ARG A 6 -8.30 -20.44 -37.19
C ARG A 6 -7.95 -19.68 -35.91
N MET A 7 -6.94 -20.19 -35.23
CA MET A 7 -6.34 -19.66 -34.02
C MET A 7 -5.50 -18.42 -34.37
N GLU A 8 -5.98 -17.23 -34.03
CA GLU A 8 -5.15 -16.03 -33.94
C GLU A 8 -4.89 -15.81 -32.45
N GLY A 9 -3.72 -16.26 -32.01
CA GLY A 9 -3.22 -16.03 -30.67
C GLY A 9 -2.83 -14.57 -30.52
N GLU A 10 -3.80 -13.70 -30.23
CA GLU A 10 -3.53 -12.41 -29.66
C GLU A 10 -3.74 -12.52 -28.15
N SER A 11 -2.62 -12.82 -27.49
CA SER A 11 -2.44 -12.69 -26.05
C SER A 11 -2.47 -11.20 -25.68
N HIS A 12 -3.59 -10.53 -25.94
CA HIS A 12 -3.91 -9.30 -25.25
C HIS A 12 -4.46 -9.71 -23.90
N ALA A 13 -3.55 -9.97 -22.96
CA ALA A 13 -3.88 -9.72 -21.58
C ALA A 13 -4.54 -8.32 -21.52
N PRO A 14 -5.65 -8.12 -20.79
CA PRO A 14 -6.11 -6.77 -20.53
C PRO A 14 -4.90 -5.98 -20.01
N PRO A 15 -4.71 -4.70 -20.38
CA PRO A 15 -3.62 -3.92 -19.81
C PRO A 15 -3.75 -4.11 -18.30
N SER A 16 -2.76 -4.78 -17.69
CA SER A 16 -2.73 -4.90 -16.25
C SER A 16 -2.89 -3.46 -15.77
N PRO A 17 -3.93 -3.13 -14.98
CA PRO A 17 -4.06 -1.79 -14.48
C PRO A 17 -2.68 -1.46 -13.93
N LEU A 18 -2.10 -0.34 -14.31
CA LEU A 18 -0.96 0.18 -13.61
C LEU A 18 -1.49 0.45 -12.21
N MET A 19 -1.49 -0.57 -11.36
CA MET A 19 -1.82 -0.48 -9.95
C MET A 19 -0.77 0.46 -9.41
N THR A 20 -1.10 1.73 -9.41
CA THR A 20 -0.57 2.67 -8.44
C THR A 20 -1.22 2.23 -7.12
N ASP A 21 -0.78 1.08 -6.61
CA ASP A 21 -1.12 0.59 -5.27
C ASP A 21 -0.33 1.49 -4.32
N SER A 22 -0.79 2.74 -4.23
CA SER A 22 -0.28 3.63 -3.20
C SER A 22 -0.70 2.98 -1.89
N PRO A 23 0.26 2.64 -1.01
CA PRO A 23 -0.06 2.01 0.25
C PRO A 23 -1.05 2.90 1.00
N PRO A 24 -2.02 2.30 1.72
CA PRO A 24 -3.00 3.08 2.47
C PRO A 24 -2.30 4.03 3.46
N ALA A 25 -2.87 5.21 3.66
CA ALA A 25 -2.39 6.14 4.68
C ALA A 25 -2.57 5.53 6.09
N LEU A 26 -1.52 5.61 6.91
CA LEU A 26 -1.55 5.21 8.32
C LEU A 26 -1.98 6.35 9.24
N GLY A 27 -1.78 7.59 8.81
CA GLY A 27 -2.02 8.79 9.59
C GLY A 27 -1.01 9.88 9.25
N HIS A 28 -0.92 10.89 10.11
CA HIS A 28 -0.01 12.03 9.92
C HIS A 28 1.14 12.01 10.92
N CYS A 29 2.29 12.57 10.53
CA CYS A 29 3.40 12.77 11.42
C CYS A 29 3.04 13.85 12.47
N PRO A 30 3.13 13.57 13.79
CA PRO A 30 2.79 14.55 14.83
C PRO A 30 3.79 15.72 14.93
N SER A 31 4.93 15.63 14.24
CA SER A 31 5.98 16.67 14.25
C SER A 31 5.92 17.63 13.06
N CYS A 32 5.48 17.16 11.89
CA CYS A 32 5.52 17.94 10.65
C CYS A 32 4.24 17.83 9.81
N GLU A 33 3.22 17.14 10.32
CA GLU A 33 1.91 16.93 9.69
C GLU A 33 1.94 16.24 8.31
N GLN A 34 3.10 15.71 7.90
CA GLN A 34 3.22 14.95 6.65
C GLN A 34 2.44 13.64 6.74
N GLU A 35 1.69 13.31 5.68
CA GLU A 35 1.01 12.02 5.56
C GLU A 35 2.03 10.87 5.50
N ILE A 36 1.80 9.84 6.32
CA ILE A 36 2.62 8.64 6.38
C ILE A 36 1.82 7.48 5.81
N SER A 37 2.33 6.88 4.72
CA SER A 37 1.71 5.70 4.11
C SER A 37 2.20 4.40 4.74
N ALA A 38 1.45 3.32 4.53
CA ALA A 38 1.75 1.99 5.06
C ALA A 38 3.08 1.40 4.55
N ALA A 39 3.66 1.94 3.47
CA ALA A 39 5.01 1.57 3.05
C ALA A 39 6.07 1.95 4.09
N TRP A 40 5.82 2.98 4.91
CA TRP A 40 6.72 3.43 5.96
C TRP A 40 6.43 2.78 7.32
N LYS A 41 5.51 1.82 7.38
CA LYS A 41 5.22 1.05 8.60
C LYS A 41 6.46 0.25 9.00
N LEU A 42 6.91 0.44 10.23
CA LEU A 42 8.00 -0.37 10.78
C LEU A 42 7.41 -1.56 11.54
N ILE A 43 6.53 -1.28 12.49
CA ILE A 43 5.87 -2.30 13.31
C ILE A 43 4.43 -1.93 13.60
N GLU A 44 3.62 -2.97 13.79
CA GLU A 44 2.26 -2.91 14.30
C GLU A 44 2.23 -3.80 15.55
N TYR A 45 1.60 -3.32 16.62
CA TYR A 45 1.61 -4.01 17.91
C TYR A 45 0.26 -3.88 18.61
N GLU A 46 -0.13 -4.91 19.32
CA GLU A 46 -1.32 -4.88 20.18
C GLU A 46 -0.98 -4.27 21.53
N GLN A 47 -1.86 -3.40 22.03
CA GLN A 47 -1.75 -2.77 23.35
C GLN A 47 -2.60 -3.52 24.37
N ALA A 48 -2.32 -3.31 25.66
CA ALA A 48 -3.00 -4.00 26.75
C ALA A 48 -4.52 -3.72 26.81
N ASP A 49 -4.96 -2.59 26.27
CA ASP A 49 -6.38 -2.22 26.12
C ASP A 49 -7.06 -2.88 24.90
N GLY A 50 -6.32 -3.67 24.11
CA GLY A 50 -6.80 -4.36 22.91
C GLY A 50 -6.76 -3.52 21.64
N ASN A 51 -6.31 -2.25 21.71
CA ASN A 51 -6.11 -1.43 20.52
C ASN A 51 -4.75 -1.70 19.86
N THR A 52 -4.67 -1.52 18.56
CA THR A 52 -3.44 -1.66 17.78
C THR A 52 -2.72 -0.33 17.69
N GLY A 53 -1.45 -0.30 18.11
CA GLY A 53 -0.55 0.82 17.88
C GLY A 53 0.36 0.57 16.68
N ILE A 54 0.79 1.65 16.03
CA ILE A 54 1.68 1.59 14.87
C ILE A 54 2.88 2.51 15.11
N PHE A 55 4.07 2.02 14.79
CA PHE A 55 5.25 2.87 14.60
C PHE A 55 5.63 2.88 13.13
N ALA A 56 5.87 4.06 12.60
CA ALA A 56 6.27 4.29 11.23
C ALA A 56 7.41 5.32 11.18
N GLU A 57 8.22 5.26 10.12
CA GLU A 57 9.21 6.29 9.87
C GLU A 57 8.59 7.44 9.07
N CYS A 58 8.79 8.68 9.50
CA CYS A 58 8.37 9.82 8.71
C CYS A 58 9.39 10.11 7.60
N PRO A 59 9.01 10.12 6.30
CA PRO A 59 9.93 10.39 5.21
C PRO A 59 10.48 11.82 5.17
N SER A 60 9.81 12.75 5.85
CA SER A 60 10.23 14.15 5.93
C SER A 60 11.16 14.41 7.12
N CYS A 61 10.88 13.78 8.26
CA CYS A 61 11.68 13.96 9.47
C CYS A 61 12.82 12.94 9.62
N GLU A 62 12.78 11.84 8.86
CA GLU A 62 13.69 10.69 8.97
C GLU A 62 13.76 10.17 10.41
N LYS A 63 12.59 10.12 11.07
CA LYS A 63 12.43 9.74 12.47
C LYS A 63 11.29 8.76 12.65
N VAL A 64 11.45 7.84 13.59
CA VAL A 64 10.39 6.94 14.04
C VAL A 64 9.35 7.73 14.84
N VAL A 65 8.11 7.68 14.40
CA VAL A 65 6.97 8.38 15.00
C VAL A 65 5.77 7.43 15.14
N LYS A 66 4.76 7.87 15.91
CA LYS A 66 3.43 7.26 15.95
C LYS A 66 2.50 8.12 15.11
N PRO A 67 1.99 7.62 13.97
CA PRO A 67 1.02 8.35 13.17
C PRO A 67 -0.28 8.59 13.96
N GLU A 68 -0.91 9.76 13.77
CA GLU A 68 -2.22 10.15 14.32
C GLU A 68 -3.33 10.19 13.27
#